data_AF-A0AA45BX32-F1
#
_entry.id   AF-A0AA45BX32-F1
#
_cell.length_a   1.000
_cell.length_b   1.000
_cell.length_c   1.000
_cell.angle_alpha   90.00
_cell.angle_beta   90.00
_cell.angle_gamma   90.00
#
_symmetry.space_group_name_H-M   'P 1'
#
loop_
_entity.id
_entity.type
_entity.pdbx_description
1 polymer ?
#
loop_
_entity_poly.entity_id
_entity_poly.type
_entity_poly.pdbx_seq_one_letter_code
_entity_poly.pdbx_strand_id
1 'polypeptide(L)'
;AEVEGVAREIRRLVADEDYRYRDVAGLLRNGESYFDGMRTLFTEYNIPHFIDEKRPMSHHPLVECIRSALEIISGHWRYDAVFRCVKPELLYPLDVRKEAMREEMDEFENYCLAYGVQGKRWTSEDSCLYRRYRSLDVASEMITDSEREMEEKINRLRDVVRTPVIRMQKRLKRAGTVMQMCEAVYLFLEELDVPKKLEALRIRAEESGDFLFATDHEQVWEEVMSLLDTFVEMLGEEKMSLSM
;
A
#
# COMPACT_ATOMS: atom_id res chain seq x y z
N ALA A 1 -32.09 7.05 3.23
CA ALA A 1 -33.55 7.09 2.99
C ALA A 1 -33.92 6.46 1.65
N GLU A 2 -33.45 6.98 0.52
CA GLU A 2 -33.81 6.45 -0.82
C GLU A 2 -33.25 5.05 -1.09
N VAL A 3 -31.93 4.85 -0.93
CA VAL A 3 -31.28 3.53 -1.08
C VAL A 3 -31.83 2.48 -0.12
N GLU A 4 -32.14 2.88 1.11
CA GLU A 4 -32.71 2.00 2.13
C GLU A 4 -34.15 1.56 1.79
N GLY A 5 -34.95 2.47 1.20
CA GLY A 5 -36.27 2.13 0.67
C GLY A 5 -36.17 1.09 -0.45
N VAL A 6 -35.21 1.25 -1.36
CA VAL A 6 -34.93 0.27 -2.42
C VAL A 6 -34.51 -1.08 -1.82
N ALA A 7 -33.61 -1.09 -0.84
CA ALA A 7 -33.18 -2.33 -0.17
C ALA A 7 -34.36 -3.09 0.46
N ARG A 8 -35.28 -2.38 1.12
CA ARG A 8 -36.50 -2.98 1.70
C ARG A 8 -37.42 -3.54 0.62
N GLU A 9 -37.57 -2.83 -0.49
CA GLU A 9 -38.42 -3.31 -1.60
C GLU A 9 -37.83 -4.55 -2.27
N ILE A 10 -36.51 -4.59 -2.49
CA ILE A 10 -35.82 -5.79 -3.00
C ILE A 10 -36.09 -6.99 -2.08
N ARG A 11 -35.97 -6.79 -0.76
CA ARG A 11 -36.23 -7.86 0.22
C ARG A 11 -37.68 -8.32 0.20
N ARG A 12 -38.64 -7.40 0.06
CA ARG A 12 -40.07 -7.71 -0.06
C ARG A 12 -40.36 -8.53 -1.31
N LEU A 13 -39.83 -8.15 -2.46
CA LEU A 13 -40.02 -8.87 -3.73
C LEU A 13 -39.50 -10.31 -3.66
N VAL A 14 -38.35 -10.53 -3.02
CA VAL A 14 -37.74 -11.86 -2.88
C VAL A 14 -38.43 -12.71 -1.81
N ALA A 15 -38.92 -12.09 -0.72
CA ALA A 15 -39.57 -12.82 0.37
C ALA A 15 -41.03 -13.17 0.08
N ASP A 16 -41.78 -12.24 -0.55
CA ASP A 16 -43.23 -12.30 -0.63
C ASP A 16 -43.75 -12.53 -2.06
N GLU A 17 -42.97 -12.25 -3.11
CA GLU A 17 -43.42 -12.25 -4.51
C GLU A 17 -42.67 -13.22 -5.45
N ASP A 18 -42.00 -14.25 -4.90
CA ASP A 18 -41.32 -15.34 -5.64
C ASP A 18 -40.24 -14.87 -6.65
N TYR A 19 -39.73 -13.65 -6.49
CA TYR A 19 -38.59 -13.15 -7.27
C TYR A 19 -37.26 -13.67 -6.72
N ARG A 20 -36.24 -13.78 -7.59
CA ARG A 20 -34.85 -14.01 -7.18
C ARG A 20 -34.06 -12.71 -7.31
N TYR A 21 -32.98 -12.57 -6.54
CA TYR A 21 -32.11 -11.39 -6.62
C TYR A 21 -31.59 -11.09 -8.03
N ARG A 22 -31.38 -12.14 -8.85
CA ARG A 22 -30.94 -12.01 -10.26
C ARG A 22 -31.99 -11.39 -11.18
N ASP A 23 -33.25 -11.32 -10.76
CA ASP A 23 -34.37 -10.79 -11.53
C ASP A 23 -34.56 -9.28 -11.29
N VAL A 24 -33.80 -8.71 -10.33
CA VAL A 24 -33.88 -7.31 -9.95
C VAL A 24 -32.66 -6.55 -10.46
N ALA A 25 -32.89 -5.47 -11.22
CA ALA A 25 -31.86 -4.58 -11.71
C ALA A 25 -32.17 -3.13 -11.31
N GLY A 26 -31.18 -2.42 -10.77
CA GLY A 26 -31.25 -1.00 -10.46
C GLY A 26 -30.45 -0.19 -11.47
N LEU A 27 -31.06 0.83 -12.08
CA LEU A 27 -30.40 1.74 -13.01
C LEU A 27 -30.23 3.12 -12.37
N LEU A 28 -28.99 3.57 -12.28
CA LEU A 28 -28.63 4.88 -11.73
C LEU A 28 -28.05 5.75 -12.85
N ARG A 29 -28.53 7.00 -12.95
CA ARG A 29 -28.04 7.95 -13.95
C ARG A 29 -26.68 8.57 -13.56
N ASN A 30 -26.45 8.75 -12.27
CA ASN A 30 -25.16 9.18 -11.71
C ASN A 30 -24.97 8.45 -10.38
N GLY A 31 -24.25 7.31 -10.42
CA GLY A 31 -24.15 6.37 -9.32
C GLY A 31 -22.93 6.55 -8.43
N GLU A 32 -21.91 7.30 -8.86
CA GLU A 32 -20.61 7.39 -8.18
C GLU A 32 -20.75 7.80 -6.71
N SER A 33 -21.59 8.80 -6.42
CA SER A 33 -21.82 9.27 -5.05
C SER A 33 -22.64 8.31 -4.17
N TYR A 34 -23.24 7.27 -4.76
CA TYR A 34 -24.14 6.33 -4.07
C TYR A 34 -23.53 4.94 -3.89
N PHE A 35 -22.51 4.56 -4.66
CA PHE A 35 -22.00 3.19 -4.68
C PHE A 35 -21.46 2.71 -3.33
N ASP A 36 -20.71 3.53 -2.61
CA ASP A 36 -20.20 3.16 -1.28
C ASP A 36 -21.33 2.98 -0.26
N GLY A 37 -22.27 3.92 -0.23
CA GLY A 37 -23.45 3.82 0.64
C GLY A 37 -24.34 2.62 0.29
N MET A 38 -24.47 2.29 -0.99
CA MET A 38 -25.21 1.12 -1.47
C MET A 38 -24.54 -0.19 -1.07
N ARG A 39 -23.20 -0.30 -1.19
CA ARG A 39 -22.46 -1.49 -0.74
C ARG A 39 -22.68 -1.75 0.74
N THR A 40 -22.53 -0.72 1.57
CA THR A 40 -22.77 -0.83 3.01
C THR A 40 -24.19 -1.28 3.30
N LEU A 41 -25.19 -0.59 2.73
CA LEU A 41 -26.61 -0.90 2.95
C LEU A 41 -27.00 -2.30 2.46
N PHE A 42 -26.62 -2.69 1.24
CA PHE A 42 -26.99 -4.00 0.72
C PHE A 42 -26.31 -5.14 1.47
N THR A 43 -25.08 -4.93 1.95
CA THR A 43 -24.41 -5.89 2.84
C THR A 43 -25.15 -6.01 4.18
N GLU A 44 -25.52 -4.90 4.81
CA GLU A 44 -26.32 -4.89 6.05
C GLU A 44 -27.67 -5.61 5.89
N TYR A 45 -28.33 -5.43 4.73
CA TYR A 45 -29.61 -6.05 4.41
C TYR A 45 -29.48 -7.49 3.87
N ASN A 46 -28.27 -8.05 3.80
CA ASN A 46 -27.98 -9.37 3.23
C ASN A 46 -28.51 -9.56 1.79
N ILE A 47 -28.37 -8.53 0.97
CA ILE A 47 -28.73 -8.52 -0.45
C ILE A 47 -27.45 -8.79 -1.25
N PRO A 48 -27.32 -9.97 -1.91
CA PRO A 48 -26.22 -10.20 -2.84
C PRO A 48 -26.39 -9.28 -4.05
N HIS A 49 -25.33 -8.55 -4.40
CA HIS A 49 -25.40 -7.49 -5.39
C HIS A 49 -24.12 -7.40 -6.22
N PHE A 50 -24.26 -6.86 -7.43
CA PHE A 50 -23.16 -6.47 -8.29
C PHE A 50 -23.37 -5.00 -8.68
N ILE A 51 -22.33 -4.18 -8.53
CA ILE A 51 -22.34 -2.78 -8.96
C ILE A 51 -21.35 -2.69 -10.12
N ASP A 52 -21.86 -2.31 -11.29
CA ASP A 52 -21.07 -2.09 -12.50
C ASP A 52 -20.33 -0.75 -12.42
N GLU A 53 -19.35 -0.69 -11.52
CA GLU A 53 -18.47 0.47 -11.33
C GLU A 53 -17.03 0.09 -11.61
N LYS A 54 -16.35 0.95 -12.39
CA LYS A 54 -14.89 0.91 -12.50
C LYS A 54 -14.29 1.50 -11.24
N ARG A 55 -13.84 0.64 -10.32
CA ARG A 55 -13.10 1.10 -9.14
C ARG A 55 -11.78 1.72 -9.59
N PRO A 56 -11.46 2.96 -9.16
CA PRO A 56 -10.19 3.56 -9.49
C PRO A 56 -9.05 2.81 -8.79
N MET A 57 -8.13 2.23 -9.56
CA MET A 57 -6.94 1.52 -9.06
C MET A 57 -5.94 2.45 -8.35
N SER A 58 -6.19 3.76 -8.33
CA SER A 58 -5.34 4.76 -7.66
C SER A 58 -5.17 4.54 -6.16
N HIS A 59 -6.09 3.78 -5.53
CA HIS A 59 -6.03 3.41 -4.12
C HIS A 59 -5.52 1.98 -3.89
N HIS A 60 -5.22 1.23 -4.95
CA HIS A 60 -4.74 -0.13 -4.81
C HIS A 60 -3.36 -0.15 -4.12
N PRO A 61 -3.10 -1.06 -3.15
CA PRO A 61 -1.83 -1.13 -2.42
C PRO A 61 -0.57 -1.12 -3.29
N LEU A 62 -0.60 -1.82 -4.44
CA LEU A 62 0.50 -1.85 -5.41
C LEU A 62 0.80 -0.47 -5.99
N VAL A 63 -0.23 0.22 -6.47
CA VAL A 63 -0.10 1.53 -7.12
C VAL A 63 0.41 2.56 -6.11
N GLU A 64 -0.14 2.54 -4.89
CA GLU A 64 0.35 3.40 -3.81
C GLU A 64 1.82 3.12 -3.49
N CYS A 65 2.23 1.86 -3.38
CA CYS A 65 3.61 1.47 -3.10
C CYS A 65 4.58 1.98 -4.17
N ILE A 66 4.26 1.84 -5.46
CA ILE A 66 5.10 2.32 -6.56
C ILE A 66 5.20 3.85 -6.53
N ARG A 67 4.05 4.54 -6.47
CA ARG A 67 3.99 6.00 -6.45
C ARG A 67 4.76 6.58 -5.27
N SER A 68 4.48 6.09 -4.07
CA SER A 68 5.14 6.56 -2.86
C SER A 68 6.64 6.24 -2.85
N ALA A 69 7.09 5.09 -3.38
CA ALA A 69 8.51 4.78 -3.53
C ALA A 69 9.24 5.79 -4.45
N LEU A 70 8.64 6.15 -5.58
CA LEU A 70 9.17 7.19 -6.47
C LEU A 70 9.17 8.57 -5.82
N GLU A 71 8.15 8.89 -5.01
CA GLU A 71 8.08 10.12 -4.22
C GLU A 71 9.10 10.16 -3.08
N ILE A 72 9.44 9.03 -2.46
CA ILE A 72 10.55 8.96 -1.48
C ILE A 72 11.86 9.37 -2.17
N ILE A 73 12.10 8.87 -3.38
CA ILE A 73 13.35 9.07 -4.10
C ILE A 73 13.48 10.52 -4.58
N SER A 74 12.45 11.04 -5.27
CA SER A 74 12.44 12.43 -5.78
C SER A 74 12.26 13.47 -4.67
N GLY A 75 11.48 13.13 -3.63
CA GLY A 75 11.18 13.98 -2.50
C GLY A 75 12.20 13.91 -1.36
N HIS A 76 13.36 13.28 -1.56
CA HIS A 76 14.43 13.21 -0.56
C HIS A 76 13.98 12.64 0.79
N TRP A 77 13.33 11.47 0.80
CA TRP A 77 12.98 10.73 2.03
C TRP A 77 12.14 11.53 3.02
N ARG A 78 11.13 12.23 2.51
CA ARG A 78 10.10 12.88 3.32
C ARG A 78 9.28 11.84 4.09
N TYR A 79 8.99 12.16 5.35
CA TYR A 79 8.18 11.34 6.24
C TYR A 79 6.89 10.84 5.57
N ASP A 80 6.09 11.76 5.00
CA ASP A 80 4.78 11.43 4.41
C ASP A 80 4.90 10.43 3.24
N ALA A 81 5.98 10.51 2.45
CA ALA A 81 6.20 9.59 1.33
C ALA A 81 6.65 8.22 1.84
N VAL A 82 7.51 8.18 2.85
CA VAL A 82 8.00 6.94 3.46
C VAL A 82 6.84 6.14 4.04
N PHE A 83 6.02 6.74 4.90
CA PHE A 83 4.96 5.99 5.57
C PHE A 83 3.78 5.65 4.66
N ARG A 84 3.51 6.46 3.61
CA ARG A 84 2.61 6.03 2.53
C ARG A 84 3.09 4.79 1.77
N CYS A 85 4.40 4.56 1.69
CA CYS A 85 4.96 3.35 1.09
C CYS A 85 4.92 2.14 2.06
N VAL A 86 4.99 2.40 3.37
CA VAL A 86 4.96 1.37 4.42
C VAL A 86 3.55 0.85 4.70
N LYS A 87 2.55 1.73 4.76
CA LYS A 87 1.16 1.40 5.14
C LYS A 87 0.47 0.35 4.23
N PRO A 88 0.76 0.26 2.92
CA PRO A 88 0.28 -0.82 2.06
C PRO A 88 0.83 -2.22 2.40
N GLU A 89 1.79 -2.32 3.33
CA GLU A 89 2.40 -3.57 3.83
C GLU A 89 3.25 -4.33 2.79
N LEU A 90 3.39 -3.82 1.58
CA LEU A 90 4.17 -4.47 0.52
C LEU A 90 5.68 -4.43 0.77
N LEU A 91 6.18 -3.56 1.66
CA LEU A 91 7.58 -3.55 2.08
C LEU A 91 7.91 -4.64 3.12
N TYR A 92 6.91 -5.26 3.75
CA TYR A 92 7.17 -6.22 4.83
C TYR A 92 7.80 -7.49 4.28
N PRO A 93 8.69 -8.18 5.02
CA PRO A 93 9.18 -9.49 4.59
C PRO A 93 8.02 -10.48 4.36
N LEU A 94 8.21 -11.50 3.52
CA LEU A 94 7.15 -12.49 3.25
C LEU A 94 6.77 -13.31 4.49
N ASP A 95 7.76 -13.77 5.25
CA ASP A 95 7.58 -14.79 6.28
C ASP A 95 7.24 -14.21 7.67
N VAL A 96 6.80 -12.95 7.74
CA VAL A 96 6.41 -12.32 9.01
C VAL A 96 4.90 -12.32 9.20
N ARG A 97 4.48 -12.36 10.46
CA ARG A 97 3.08 -12.14 10.84
C ARG A 97 2.75 -10.67 10.62
N LYS A 98 1.84 -10.39 9.68
CA LYS A 98 1.47 -9.02 9.28
C LYS A 98 0.95 -8.18 10.45
N GLU A 99 0.16 -8.78 11.34
CA GLU A 99 -0.40 -8.11 12.52
C GLU A 99 0.70 -7.61 13.45
N ALA A 100 1.66 -8.47 13.80
CA ALA A 100 2.79 -8.10 14.64
C ALA A 100 3.69 -7.06 13.95
N MET A 101 3.92 -7.22 12.65
CA MET A 101 4.75 -6.30 11.86
C MET A 101 4.11 -4.90 11.76
N ARG A 102 2.78 -4.81 11.66
CA ARG A 102 2.05 -3.54 11.71
C ARG A 102 2.28 -2.81 13.03
N GLU A 103 2.11 -3.51 14.15
CA GLU A 103 2.35 -2.94 15.49
C GLU A 103 3.78 -2.43 15.64
N GLU A 104 4.77 -3.23 15.20
CA GLU A 104 6.17 -2.80 15.19
C GLU A 104 6.40 -1.56 14.32
N MET A 105 5.80 -1.51 13.13
CA MET A 105 5.94 -0.39 12.20
C MET A 105 5.23 0.88 12.68
N ASP A 106 4.09 0.75 13.37
CA ASP A 106 3.40 1.89 14.00
C ASP A 106 4.22 2.46 15.17
N GLU A 107 4.85 1.62 15.99
CA GLU A 107 5.82 2.08 17.00
C GLU A 107 7.03 2.80 16.37
N PHE A 108 7.54 2.26 15.27
CA PHE A 108 8.64 2.87 14.52
C PHE A 108 8.22 4.19 13.84
N GLU A 109 6.99 4.30 13.38
CA GLU A 109 6.40 5.56 12.89
C GLU A 109 6.40 6.62 13.97
N ASN A 110 5.93 6.27 15.17
CA ASN A 110 5.94 7.16 16.33
C ASN A 110 7.36 7.60 16.70
N TYR A 111 8.35 6.70 16.64
CA TYR A 111 9.75 7.06 16.82
C TYR A 111 10.22 8.06 15.75
N CYS A 112 9.92 7.81 14.46
CA CYS A 112 10.30 8.69 13.37
C CYS A 112 9.74 10.10 13.54
N LEU A 113 8.48 10.22 13.99
CA LEU A 113 7.85 11.49 14.34
C LEU A 113 8.56 12.18 15.51
N ALA A 114 8.74 11.47 16.63
CA ALA A 114 9.31 12.03 17.86
C ALA A 114 10.77 12.48 17.68
N TYR A 115 11.53 11.77 16.85
CA TYR A 115 12.95 12.06 16.60
C TYR A 115 13.18 12.89 15.33
N GLY A 116 12.14 13.17 14.52
CA GLY A 116 12.26 13.91 13.27
C GLY A 116 13.12 13.20 12.23
N VAL A 117 12.90 11.91 12.02
CA VAL A 117 13.66 11.10 11.05
C VAL A 117 13.17 11.39 9.63
N GLN A 118 13.98 12.14 8.88
CA GLN A 118 13.69 12.53 7.50
C GLN A 118 14.99 12.76 6.71
N GLY A 119 14.89 12.71 5.38
CA GLY A 119 16.02 13.01 4.51
C GLY A 119 17.22 12.12 4.75
N LYS A 120 18.40 12.74 4.88
CA LYS A 120 19.67 12.05 5.08
C LYS A 120 19.70 11.12 6.29
N ARG A 121 18.83 11.32 7.30
CA ARG A 121 18.73 10.41 8.45
C ARG A 121 18.24 9.02 8.05
N TRP A 122 17.47 8.89 6.98
CA TRP A 122 17.08 7.59 6.45
C TRP A 122 18.23 6.88 5.73
N THR A 123 19.08 7.65 5.05
CA THR A 123 20.17 7.12 4.23
C THR A 123 21.52 7.07 4.95
N SER A 124 21.64 7.63 6.15
CA SER A 124 22.90 7.63 6.91
C SER A 124 23.30 6.20 7.32
N GLU A 125 24.60 5.94 7.41
CA GLU A 125 25.09 4.68 7.98
C GLU A 125 25.00 4.69 9.52
N ASP A 126 24.81 5.86 10.13
CA ASP A 126 24.64 6.00 11.57
C ASP A 126 23.40 5.27 12.07
N SER A 127 23.55 4.60 13.21
CA SER A 127 22.43 3.96 13.90
C SER A 127 21.48 5.00 14.48
N CYS A 128 20.17 4.72 14.39
CA CYS A 128 19.16 5.46 15.12
C CYS A 128 19.27 5.15 16.61
N LEU A 129 19.43 6.20 17.43
CA LEU A 129 19.57 6.09 18.87
C LEU A 129 18.24 6.37 19.56
N TYR A 130 17.98 5.67 20.66
CA TYR A 130 16.75 5.77 21.44
C TYR A 130 17.06 6.03 22.92
N ARG A 131 16.41 7.05 23.47
CA ARG A 131 16.49 7.40 24.90
C ARG A 131 15.09 7.57 25.44
N ARG A 132 14.78 6.89 26.55
CA ARG A 132 13.45 6.94 27.17
C ARG A 132 13.20 8.27 27.88
N TYR A 133 14.22 8.85 28.48
CA TYR A 133 14.17 10.15 29.16
C TYR A 133 15.34 11.03 28.70
N ARG A 134 15.05 12.25 28.24
CA ARG A 134 16.05 13.31 28.04
C ARG A 134 15.92 14.31 29.18
N SER A 135 16.62 14.09 30.29
CA SER A 135 16.77 15.14 31.31
C SER A 135 17.90 16.08 30.93
N LEU A 136 17.69 17.39 31.07
CA LEU A 136 18.74 18.40 30.86
C LEU A 136 19.82 18.35 31.95
N ASP A 137 19.47 17.85 33.15
CA ASP A 137 20.32 17.89 34.36
C ASP A 137 21.00 16.56 34.71
N VAL A 138 20.72 15.48 33.99
CA VAL A 138 21.31 14.17 34.29
C VAL A 138 21.94 13.63 33.02
N ALA A 139 23.25 13.83 32.89
CA ALA A 139 24.09 13.03 32.02
C ALA A 139 24.14 11.59 32.56
N SER A 140 23.01 10.87 32.46
CA SER A 140 23.01 9.43 32.66
C SER A 140 23.53 8.83 31.36
N GLU A 141 24.85 8.64 31.31
CA GLU A 141 25.55 7.96 30.21
C GLU A 141 25.28 6.43 30.21
N MET A 142 24.49 5.92 31.16
CA MET A 142 24.16 4.50 31.25
C MET A 142 22.94 4.17 30.40
N ILE A 143 23.21 3.65 29.21
CA ILE A 143 22.20 3.05 28.33
C ILE A 143 21.71 1.75 28.98
N THR A 144 20.42 1.70 29.27
CA THR A 144 19.76 0.50 29.79
C THR A 144 19.68 -0.59 28.72
N ASP A 145 19.61 -1.87 29.12
CA ASP A 145 19.47 -2.96 28.16
C ASP A 145 18.19 -2.83 27.32
N SER A 146 17.09 -2.37 27.93
CA SER A 146 15.83 -2.06 27.25
C SER A 146 15.98 -0.94 26.19
N GLU A 147 16.83 0.06 26.42
CA GLU A 147 17.10 1.07 25.39
C GLU A 147 17.89 0.52 24.22
N ARG A 148 18.86 -0.38 24.47
CA ARG A 148 19.60 -1.06 23.39
C ARG A 148 18.70 -1.96 22.55
N GLU A 149 17.83 -2.74 23.19
CA GLU A 149 16.85 -3.58 22.49
C GLU A 149 15.92 -2.73 21.59
N MET A 150 15.50 -1.57 22.08
CA MET A 150 14.70 -0.64 21.29
C MET A 150 15.50 -0.04 20.12
N GLU A 151 16.77 0.34 20.32
CA GLU A 151 17.66 0.79 19.24
C GLU A 151 17.83 -0.29 18.16
N GLU A 152 18.04 -1.54 18.55
CA GLU A 152 18.14 -2.67 17.62
C GLU A 152 16.84 -2.87 16.84
N LYS A 153 15.68 -2.82 17.52
CA LYS A 153 14.36 -2.91 16.88
C LYS A 153 14.16 -1.79 15.86
N ILE A 154 14.41 -0.54 16.24
CA ILE A 154 14.27 0.64 15.37
C ILE A 154 15.15 0.51 14.14
N ASN A 155 16.42 0.14 14.30
CA ASN A 155 17.34 0.01 13.18
C ASN A 155 16.96 -1.16 12.25
N ARG A 156 16.49 -2.29 12.81
CA ARG A 156 15.95 -3.40 12.00
C ARG A 156 14.75 -2.96 11.15
N LEU A 157 13.78 -2.26 11.74
CA LEU A 157 12.59 -1.78 11.03
C LEU A 157 12.93 -0.71 9.99
N ARG A 158 13.85 0.19 10.32
CA ARG A 158 14.43 1.13 9.37
C ARG A 158 15.04 0.41 8.17
N ASP A 159 15.67 -0.75 8.37
CA ASP A 159 16.33 -1.50 7.31
C ASP A 159 15.36 -2.20 6.37
N VAL A 160 14.23 -2.68 6.90
CA VAL A 160 13.12 -3.21 6.10
C VAL A 160 12.64 -2.16 5.09
N VAL A 161 12.51 -0.90 5.52
CA VAL A 161 12.05 0.19 4.65
C VAL A 161 13.17 0.70 3.74
N ARG A 162 14.33 1.04 4.32
CA ARG A 162 15.38 1.78 3.59
C ARG A 162 16.04 0.94 2.51
N THR A 163 16.24 -0.35 2.75
CA THR A 163 17.06 -1.20 1.90
C THR A 163 16.52 -1.35 0.48
N PRO A 164 15.26 -1.78 0.28
CA PRO A 164 14.71 -1.91 -1.08
C PRO A 164 14.65 -0.56 -1.81
N VAL A 165 14.25 0.51 -1.11
CA VAL A 165 14.14 1.84 -1.71
C VAL A 165 15.51 2.43 -2.08
N ILE A 166 16.56 2.23 -1.26
CA ILE A 166 17.93 2.65 -1.62
C ILE A 166 18.44 1.87 -2.84
N ARG A 167 18.15 0.57 -2.95
CA ARG A 167 18.55 -0.22 -4.12
C ARG A 167 17.87 0.29 -5.38
N MET A 168 16.55 0.52 -5.33
CA MET A 168 15.80 1.15 -6.43
C MET A 168 16.37 2.52 -6.78
N GLN A 169 16.62 3.38 -5.79
CA GLN A 169 17.24 4.70 -5.98
C GLN A 169 18.59 4.61 -6.69
N LYS A 170 19.44 3.65 -6.31
CA LYS A 170 20.75 3.44 -6.95
C LYS A 170 20.60 2.98 -8.41
N ARG A 171 19.63 2.12 -8.71
CA ARG A 171 19.32 1.68 -10.09
C ARG A 171 18.83 2.86 -10.93
N LEU A 172 17.84 3.62 -10.43
CA LEU A 172 17.29 4.79 -11.11
C LEU A 172 18.34 5.89 -11.35
N LYS A 173 19.27 6.11 -10.42
CA LYS A 173 20.40 7.04 -10.62
C LYS A 173 21.36 6.64 -11.74
N ARG A 174 21.46 5.34 -12.03
CA ARG A 174 22.32 4.80 -13.08
C ARG A 174 21.58 4.60 -14.41
N ALA A 175 20.26 4.57 -14.36
CA ALA A 175 19.40 4.44 -15.53
C ALA A 175 19.51 5.71 -16.40
N GLY A 176 20.02 5.53 -17.62
CA GLY A 176 20.14 6.58 -18.62
C GLY A 176 19.04 6.53 -19.69
N THR A 177 18.22 5.47 -19.71
CA THR A 177 17.11 5.29 -20.67
C THR A 177 15.81 4.92 -19.95
N VAL A 178 14.67 5.11 -20.61
CA VAL A 178 13.36 4.72 -20.08
C VAL A 178 13.31 3.22 -19.77
N MET A 179 13.89 2.38 -20.64
CA MET A 179 13.96 0.93 -20.39
C MET A 179 14.64 0.59 -19.06
N GLN A 180 15.79 1.23 -18.77
CA GLN A 180 16.52 1.00 -17.52
C GLN A 180 15.75 1.53 -16.29
N MET A 181 14.91 2.55 -16.47
CA MET A 181 14.04 3.05 -15.40
C MET A 181 12.89 2.07 -15.13
N CYS A 182 12.23 1.55 -16.17
CA CYS A 182 11.20 0.52 -16.04
C CYS A 182 11.77 -0.75 -15.38
N GLU A 183 12.97 -1.17 -15.80
CA GLU A 183 13.68 -2.31 -15.18
C GLU A 183 13.94 -2.06 -13.68
N ALA A 184 14.34 -0.86 -13.29
CA ALA A 184 14.57 -0.52 -11.88
C ALA A 184 13.29 -0.62 -11.03
N VAL A 185 12.13 -0.24 -11.60
CA VAL A 185 10.82 -0.40 -10.96
C VAL A 185 10.43 -1.88 -10.87
N TYR A 186 10.56 -2.62 -11.97
CA TYR A 186 10.27 -4.06 -12.00
C TYR A 186 11.10 -4.83 -10.95
N LEU A 187 12.42 -4.61 -10.92
CA LEU A 187 13.31 -5.27 -9.95
C LEU A 187 12.98 -4.89 -8.50
N PHE A 188 12.51 -3.68 -8.24
CA PHE A 188 12.04 -3.30 -6.91
C PHE A 188 10.82 -4.11 -6.49
N LEU A 189 9.85 -4.32 -7.39
CA LEU A 189 8.67 -5.15 -7.11
C LEU A 189 9.01 -6.63 -6.92
N GLU A 190 9.94 -7.14 -7.72
CA GLU A 190 10.44 -8.51 -7.62
C GLU A 190 11.21 -8.75 -6.31
N GLU A 191 12.11 -7.86 -5.92
CA GLU A 191 12.85 -7.92 -4.64
C GLU A 191 11.93 -7.86 -3.42
N LEU A 192 10.75 -7.27 -3.58
CA LEU A 192 9.72 -7.22 -2.55
C LEU A 192 8.77 -8.41 -2.62
N ASP A 193 8.97 -9.39 -3.50
CA ASP A 193 8.06 -10.52 -3.68
C ASP A 193 6.59 -10.09 -3.86
N VAL A 194 6.37 -8.95 -4.55
CA VAL A 194 5.02 -8.37 -4.74
C VAL A 194 4.03 -9.37 -5.33
N PRO A 195 4.36 -10.16 -6.38
CA PRO A 195 3.42 -11.14 -6.92
C PRO A 195 2.89 -12.12 -5.86
N LYS A 196 3.76 -12.65 -5.00
CA LYS A 196 3.36 -13.58 -3.91
C LYS A 196 2.49 -12.88 -2.87
N LYS A 197 2.77 -11.61 -2.57
CA LYS A 197 1.98 -10.81 -1.62
C LYS A 197 0.60 -10.47 -2.15
N LEU A 198 0.48 -10.20 -3.45
CA LEU A 198 -0.79 -9.99 -4.14
C LEU A 198 -1.62 -11.27 -4.17
N GLU A 199 -0.99 -12.41 -4.43
CA GLU A 199 -1.67 -13.71 -4.36
C GLU A 199 -2.22 -13.98 -2.95
N ALA A 200 -1.44 -13.70 -1.90
CA ALA A 200 -1.91 -13.80 -0.52
C ALA A 200 -3.00 -12.78 -0.15
N LEU A 201 -3.10 -11.65 -0.87
CA LEU A 201 -4.21 -10.70 -0.73
C LEU A 201 -5.46 -11.22 -1.44
N ARG A 202 -5.32 -11.76 -2.66
CA ARG A 202 -6.37 -12.41 -3.44
C ARG A 202 -7.04 -13.53 -2.66
N ILE A 203 -6.26 -14.48 -2.14
CA ILE A 203 -6.78 -15.61 -1.36
C ILE A 203 -7.57 -15.12 -0.13
N ARG A 204 -7.05 -14.11 0.60
CA ARG A 204 -7.77 -13.56 1.76
C ARG A 204 -9.06 -12.83 1.37
N ALA A 205 -9.07 -12.13 0.24
CA ALA A 205 -10.27 -11.50 -0.29
C ALA A 205 -11.33 -12.55 -0.65
N GLU A 206 -10.94 -13.63 -1.34
CA GLU A 206 -11.81 -14.79 -1.63
C GLU A 206 -12.36 -15.44 -0.35
N GLU A 207 -11.52 -15.68 0.65
CA GLU A 207 -11.92 -16.25 1.96
C GLU A 207 -12.91 -15.35 2.71
N SER A 208 -12.80 -14.03 2.55
CA SER A 208 -13.73 -13.06 3.13
C SER A 208 -15.02 -12.86 2.32
N GLY A 209 -15.12 -13.48 1.14
CA GLY A 209 -16.25 -13.34 0.22
C GLY A 209 -16.21 -12.07 -0.65
N ASP A 210 -15.13 -11.29 -0.61
CA ASP A 210 -14.92 -10.12 -1.47
C ASP A 210 -14.21 -10.53 -2.77
N PHE A 211 -14.93 -11.27 -3.61
CA PHE A 211 -14.42 -11.77 -4.89
C PHE A 211 -14.06 -10.65 -5.87
N LEU A 212 -14.73 -9.50 -5.79
CA LEU A 212 -14.41 -8.36 -6.65
C LEU A 212 -13.01 -7.83 -6.33
N PHE A 213 -12.71 -7.65 -5.04
CA PHE A 213 -11.39 -7.22 -4.60
C PHE A 213 -10.30 -8.27 -4.87
N ALA A 214 -10.67 -9.56 -4.85
CA ALA A 214 -9.75 -10.63 -5.28
C ALA A 214 -9.32 -10.46 -6.74
N THR A 215 -10.27 -10.22 -7.66
CA THR A 215 -9.97 -9.97 -9.07
C THR A 215 -9.14 -8.69 -9.27
N ASP A 216 -9.41 -7.63 -8.49
CA ASP A 216 -8.65 -6.38 -8.54
C ASP A 216 -7.14 -6.63 -8.30
N HIS A 217 -6.77 -7.55 -7.40
CA HIS A 217 -5.37 -7.88 -7.09
C HIS A 217 -4.62 -8.56 -8.25
N GLU A 218 -5.31 -9.36 -9.06
CA GLU A 218 -4.72 -10.03 -10.23
C GLU A 218 -4.55 -9.01 -11.37
N GLN A 219 -5.62 -8.28 -11.68
CA GLN A 219 -5.66 -7.34 -12.79
C GLN A 219 -4.64 -6.21 -12.63
N VAL A 220 -4.45 -5.68 -11.42
CA VAL A 220 -3.54 -4.54 -11.20
C VAL A 220 -2.07 -4.90 -11.46
N TRP A 221 -1.66 -6.15 -11.25
CA TRP A 221 -0.31 -6.57 -11.59
C TRP A 221 -0.11 -6.55 -13.11
N GLU A 222 -1.06 -7.12 -13.85
CA GLU A 222 -1.04 -7.13 -15.32
C GLU A 222 -1.06 -5.72 -15.90
N GLU A 223 -1.89 -4.83 -15.36
CA GLU A 223 -1.96 -3.43 -15.80
C GLU A 223 -0.64 -2.69 -15.56
N VAL A 224 0.02 -2.90 -14.41
CA VAL A 224 1.33 -2.31 -14.14
C VAL A 224 2.39 -2.87 -15.09
N MET A 225 2.42 -4.18 -15.33
CA MET A 225 3.37 -4.79 -16.27
C MET A 225 3.15 -4.26 -17.70
N SER A 226 1.90 -4.26 -18.17
CA SER A 226 1.52 -3.75 -19.49
C SER A 226 1.90 -2.27 -19.66
N LEU A 227 1.76 -1.46 -18.60
CA LEU A 227 2.19 -0.06 -18.62
C LEU A 227 3.71 0.07 -18.76
N LEU A 228 4.48 -0.73 -18.02
CA LEU A 228 5.94 -0.75 -18.13
C LEU A 228 6.38 -1.18 -19.54
N ASP A 229 5.78 -2.24 -20.07
CA ASP A 229 6.06 -2.74 -21.43
C ASP A 229 5.75 -1.66 -22.48
N THR A 230 4.59 -1.00 -22.36
CA THR A 230 4.21 0.10 -23.26
C THR A 230 5.24 1.24 -23.23
N PHE A 231 5.75 1.61 -22.05
CA PHE A 231 6.80 2.62 -21.95
C PHE A 231 8.10 2.18 -22.63
N VAL A 232 8.49 0.92 -22.49
CA VAL A 232 9.68 0.37 -23.13
C VAL A 232 9.51 0.31 -24.65
N GLU A 233 8.35 -0.14 -25.14
CA GLU A 233 8.05 -0.20 -26.58
C GLU A 233 8.08 1.17 -27.24
N MET A 234 7.48 2.17 -26.58
CA MET A 234 7.32 3.51 -27.15
C MET A 234 8.59 4.36 -27.01
N LEU A 235 9.27 4.30 -25.86
CA LEU A 235 10.32 5.26 -25.47
C LEU A 235 11.59 4.57 -24.92
N GLY A 236 11.74 3.24 -25.06
CA GLY A 236 12.76 2.47 -24.34
C GLY A 236 14.20 2.98 -24.48
N GLU A 237 14.57 3.44 -25.68
CA GLU A 237 15.90 4.00 -26.00
C GLU A 237 16.01 5.51 -25.73
N GLU A 238 14.90 6.18 -25.39
CA GLU A 238 14.92 7.61 -25.10
C GLU A 238 15.72 7.86 -23.83
N LYS A 239 16.64 8.83 -23.92
CA LYS A 239 17.46 9.22 -22.78
C LYS A 239 16.71 10.20 -21.91
N MET A 240 16.40 9.75 -20.70
CA MET A 240 15.74 10.55 -19.68
C MET A 240 16.54 10.49 -18.38
N SER A 241 16.36 11.50 -17.54
CA SER A 241 16.88 11.51 -16.18
C SER A 241 15.79 11.94 -15.22
N LEU A 242 15.64 11.24 -14.11
CA LEU A 242 14.77 11.69 -13.03
C LEU A 242 15.39 12.92 -12.35
N SER A 243 14.61 13.98 -12.17
CA SER A 243 15.00 15.08 -11.28
C SER A 243 15.02 14.54 -9.84
N MET A 244 16.21 14.23 -9.36
CA MET A 244 16.48 13.69 -8.02
C MET A 244 17.31 14.66 -7.19
#